data_AF-A0A3B9MF09-F1
#
_entry.id   AF-A0A3B9MF09-F1
#
_cell.length_a   1.000
_cell.length_b   1.000
_cell.length_c   1.000
_cell.angle_alpha   90.00
_cell.angle_beta   90.00
_cell.angle_gamma   90.00
#
_symmetry.space_group_name_H-M   'P 1'
#
loop_
_entity.id
_entity.type
_entity.pdbx_description
1 polymer ?
#
loop_
_entity_poly.entity_id
_entity_poly.type
_entity_poly.pdbx_seq_one_letter_code
_entity_poly.pdbx_strand_id
1 'polypeptide(L)'
;MDWKYKHFHQERVFPAPRDLVFEAARTFMAESLGWQVTNTPDGFTAQGYSFSHRAIANLQIQSAAGGASSESGTRVAIELLVERTGWRGFMLFDVGGYYNIQIRKWLDGVQWSLHQKLTGSHDEFTNPLVLADNKAAACIFNGCLVFIVSMFALYFLITFICAVVGLITGNLYLWGRGGTLAIHGIWARILSALILMFGAFLGWRIKRKS
;
A
#
# COMPACT_ATOMS: atom_id res chain seq x y z
N MET A 1 4.87 -17.60 -10.71
CA MET A 1 4.46 -16.33 -10.06
C MET A 1 3.00 -16.43 -9.69
N ASP A 2 2.67 -16.30 -8.41
CA ASP A 2 1.28 -16.28 -7.95
C ASP A 2 0.71 -14.88 -8.19
N TRP A 3 -0.28 -14.77 -9.08
CA TRP A 3 -0.91 -13.49 -9.44
C TRP A 3 -1.62 -12.84 -8.24
N LYS A 4 -1.94 -13.63 -7.20
CA LYS A 4 -2.57 -13.15 -5.96
C LYS A 4 -1.69 -12.10 -5.26
N TYR A 5 -0.37 -12.22 -5.37
CA TYR A 5 0.57 -11.33 -4.70
C TYR A 5 1.28 -10.39 -5.69
N LYS A 6 1.64 -9.21 -5.19
CA LYS A 6 2.67 -8.37 -5.79
C LYS A 6 3.95 -8.59 -4.98
N HIS A 7 5.03 -8.88 -5.68
CA HIS A 7 6.33 -9.17 -5.10
C HIS A 7 7.18 -7.89 -5.11
N PHE A 8 7.85 -7.64 -3.99
CA PHE A 8 8.84 -6.60 -3.83
C PHE A 8 10.10 -7.22 -3.27
N HIS A 9 11.25 -6.77 -3.73
CA HIS A 9 12.53 -7.34 -3.34
C HIS A 9 13.56 -6.23 -3.20
N GLN A 10 14.27 -6.23 -2.06
CA GLN A 10 15.50 -5.46 -1.88
C GLN A 10 16.48 -6.23 -1.01
N GLU A 11 17.74 -5.88 -1.14
CA GLU A 11 18.80 -6.46 -0.34
C GLU A 11 19.85 -5.43 0.03
N ARG A 12 20.55 -5.69 1.14
CA ARG A 12 21.67 -4.89 1.61
C ARG A 12 22.68 -5.78 2.31
N VAL A 13 23.95 -5.44 2.18
CA VAL A 13 25.05 -6.06 2.93
C VAL A 13 25.41 -5.14 4.09
N PHE A 14 25.42 -5.70 5.29
CA PHE A 14 25.79 -5.03 6.52
C PHE A 14 27.19 -5.48 6.93
N PRO A 15 28.12 -4.56 7.23
CA PRO A 15 29.44 -4.91 7.77
C PRO A 15 29.33 -5.27 9.26
N ALA A 16 28.56 -6.31 9.57
CA ALA A 16 28.33 -6.79 10.92
C ALA A 16 28.12 -8.32 10.93
N PRO A 17 28.43 -9.00 12.05
CA PRO A 17 28.16 -10.43 12.25
C PRO A 17 26.68 -10.79 12.07
N ARG A 18 26.45 -12.00 11.56
CA ARG A 18 25.10 -12.52 11.24
C ARG A 18 24.14 -12.44 12.42
N ASP A 19 24.58 -12.83 13.61
CA ASP A 19 23.71 -12.93 14.78
C ASP A 19 23.25 -11.54 15.26
N LEU A 20 24.12 -10.54 15.19
CA LEU A 20 23.78 -9.15 15.51
C LEU A 20 22.77 -8.58 14.51
N VAL A 21 22.99 -8.84 13.22
CA VAL A 21 22.10 -8.38 12.14
C VAL A 21 20.74 -9.09 12.25
N PHE A 22 20.73 -10.38 12.59
CA PHE A 22 19.52 -11.15 12.81
C PHE A 22 18.68 -10.60 13.96
N GLU A 23 19.27 -10.41 15.13
CA GLU A 23 18.54 -9.88 16.29
C GLU A 23 18.09 -8.43 16.08
N ALA A 24 18.90 -7.59 15.43
CA ALA A 24 18.51 -6.24 15.06
C ALA A 24 17.30 -6.23 14.11
N ALA A 25 17.34 -7.05 13.05
CA ALA A 25 16.23 -7.16 12.10
C ALA A 25 14.96 -7.71 12.73
N ARG A 26 15.09 -8.74 13.56
CA ARG A 26 13.96 -9.38 14.25
C ARG A 26 13.29 -8.41 15.24
N THR A 27 14.09 -7.74 16.06
CA THR A 27 13.60 -6.78 17.06
C THR A 27 12.93 -5.60 16.39
N PHE A 28 13.60 -4.99 15.40
CA PHE A 28 13.04 -3.86 14.64
C PHE A 28 11.69 -4.20 14.00
N MET A 29 11.58 -5.37 13.37
CA MET A 29 10.34 -5.85 12.75
C MET A 29 9.22 -6.10 13.77
N ALA A 30 9.54 -6.75 14.89
CA ALA A 30 8.57 -7.07 15.93
C ALA A 30 8.01 -5.78 16.56
N GLU A 31 8.89 -4.83 16.89
CA GLU A 31 8.53 -3.56 17.52
C GLU A 31 7.81 -2.59 16.57
N SER A 32 8.28 -2.50 15.32
CA SER A 32 7.76 -1.49 14.37
C SER A 32 6.42 -1.89 13.75
N LEU A 33 6.17 -3.19 13.56
CA LEU A 33 5.03 -3.66 12.77
C LEU A 33 3.99 -4.42 13.60
N GLY A 34 4.36 -4.99 14.75
CA GLY A 34 3.49 -5.87 15.53
C GLY A 34 3.06 -7.12 14.75
N TRP A 35 3.86 -7.53 13.76
CA TRP A 35 3.57 -8.68 12.90
C TRP A 35 3.97 -9.99 13.58
N GLN A 36 3.31 -11.08 13.18
CA GLN A 36 3.67 -12.41 13.63
C GLN A 36 4.99 -12.82 12.98
N VAL A 37 6.04 -12.97 13.79
CA VAL A 37 7.37 -13.39 13.34
C VAL A 37 7.54 -14.88 13.60
N THR A 38 7.98 -15.62 12.58
CA THR A 38 8.32 -17.05 12.65
C THR A 38 9.74 -17.24 12.15
N ASN A 39 10.62 -17.76 12.99
CA ASN A 39 12.02 -18.00 12.62
C ASN A 39 12.14 -19.12 11.59
N THR A 40 13.09 -18.99 10.68
CA THR A 40 13.47 -20.00 9.68
C THR A 40 14.98 -20.26 9.79
N PRO A 41 15.51 -21.35 9.22
CA PRO A 41 16.95 -21.65 9.28
C PRO A 41 17.81 -20.51 8.73
N ASP A 42 17.35 -19.89 7.64
CA ASP A 42 18.07 -18.85 6.91
C ASP A 42 17.70 -17.42 7.36
N GLY A 43 16.82 -17.24 8.34
CA GLY A 43 16.32 -15.93 8.74
C GLY A 43 14.96 -16.01 9.44
N PHE A 44 13.98 -15.26 8.94
CA PHE A 44 12.62 -15.32 9.49
C PHE A 44 11.57 -14.84 8.50
N THR A 45 10.33 -15.21 8.75
CA THR A 45 9.15 -14.71 8.05
C THR A 45 8.32 -13.86 9.01
N ALA A 46 7.96 -12.64 8.59
CA ALA A 46 7.03 -11.77 9.29
C ALA A 46 5.71 -11.68 8.51
N GLN A 47 4.59 -12.00 9.16
CA GLN A 47 3.26 -11.96 8.55
C GLN A 47 2.35 -11.00 9.29
N GLY A 48 1.61 -10.20 8.54
CA GLY A 48 0.64 -9.29 9.13
C GLY A 48 -0.22 -8.60 8.09
N TYR A 49 -0.81 -7.49 8.50
CA TYR A 49 -1.56 -6.61 7.62
C TYR A 49 -0.84 -5.27 7.54
N SER A 50 -0.51 -4.85 6.32
CA SER A 50 -0.12 -3.48 6.04
C SER A 50 -1.33 -2.76 5.46
N PHE A 51 -1.84 -1.79 6.22
CA PHE A 51 -3.06 -1.04 5.94
C PHE A 51 -4.32 -1.91 5.82
N SER A 52 -4.50 -2.61 4.70
CA SER A 52 -5.67 -3.46 4.43
C SER A 52 -5.36 -4.67 3.57
N HIS A 53 -4.09 -4.89 3.24
CA HIS A 53 -3.64 -6.04 2.47
C HIS A 53 -2.81 -6.92 3.40
N ARG A 54 -3.02 -8.23 3.29
CA ARG A 54 -2.15 -9.19 3.94
C ARG A 54 -0.77 -9.08 3.31
N ALA A 55 0.24 -9.02 4.16
CA ALA A 55 1.63 -8.92 3.77
C ALA A 55 2.44 -10.04 4.43
N ILE A 56 3.37 -10.61 3.67
CA ILE A 56 4.30 -11.64 4.11
C ILE A 56 5.68 -11.15 3.71
N ALA A 57 6.52 -10.82 4.69
CA ALA A 57 7.92 -10.48 4.47
C ALA A 57 8.80 -11.68 4.83
N ASN A 58 9.57 -12.18 3.87
CA ASN A 58 10.58 -13.20 4.06
C ASN A 58 11.94 -12.54 4.10
N LEU A 59 12.67 -12.74 5.19
CA LEU A 59 13.99 -12.18 5.40
C LEU A 59 15.00 -13.31 5.40
N GLN A 60 15.90 -13.25 4.44
CA GLN A 60 17.02 -14.17 4.30
C GLN A 60 18.28 -13.45 4.75
N ILE A 61 18.92 -13.99 5.79
CA ILE A 61 20.08 -13.43 6.46
C ILE A 61 21.22 -14.42 6.35
N GLN A 62 22.16 -14.12 5.44
CA GLN A 62 23.27 -15.00 5.08
C GLN A 62 24.59 -14.29 5.35
N SER A 63 25.56 -15.01 5.88
CA SER A 63 26.93 -14.50 6.00
C SER A 63 27.48 -14.27 4.59
N ALA A 64 27.88 -13.04 4.29
CA ALA A 64 28.57 -12.70 3.05
C ALA A 64 30.07 -12.93 3.26
N ALA A 65 30.63 -13.93 2.57
CA ALA A 65 32.06 -14.14 2.54
C ALA A 65 32.73 -13.03 1.72
N GLY A 66 33.41 -12.09 2.39
CA GLY A 66 34.38 -11.22 1.74
C GLY A 66 35.67 -11.99 1.44
N GLY A 67 36.41 -11.58 0.40
CA GLY A 67 37.67 -12.21 0.00
C GLY A 67 38.82 -12.08 1.01
N ALA A 68 38.61 -11.37 2.12
CA ALA A 68 39.56 -11.22 3.23
C ALA A 68 38.86 -11.49 4.57
N SER A 69 39.57 -12.16 5.48
CA SER A 69 39.13 -12.55 6.83
C SER A 69 38.75 -11.37 7.74
N SER A 70 39.00 -10.13 7.31
CA SER A 70 38.63 -8.88 7.98
C SER A 70 37.37 -8.20 7.43
N GLU A 71 36.76 -8.73 6.37
CA GLU A 71 35.57 -8.15 5.69
C GLU A 71 34.42 -9.17 5.58
N SER A 72 34.12 -9.89 6.66
CA SER A 72 32.90 -10.70 6.71
C SER A 72 31.69 -9.79 6.99
N GLY A 73 30.81 -9.67 5.99
CA GLY A 73 29.54 -8.95 6.13
C GLY A 73 28.37 -9.92 6.28
N THR A 74 27.17 -9.39 6.45
CA THR A 74 25.93 -10.16 6.42
C THR A 74 25.02 -9.59 5.35
N ARG A 75 24.62 -10.40 4.39
CA ARG A 75 23.61 -10.06 3.39
C ARG A 75 22.23 -10.28 4.00
N VAL A 76 21.40 -9.25 3.96
CA VAL A 76 19.96 -9.34 4.26
C VAL A 76 19.21 -9.10 2.96
N ALA A 77 18.47 -10.11 2.52
CA ALA A 77 17.53 -10.02 1.42
C ALA A 77 16.11 -10.08 1.97
N ILE A 78 15.27 -9.12 1.56
CA ILE A 78 13.88 -9.02 1.96
C ILE A 78 13.02 -9.24 0.72
N GLU A 79 12.22 -10.31 0.74
CA GLU A 79 11.13 -10.52 -0.21
C GLU A 79 9.80 -10.20 0.49
N LEU A 80 9.09 -9.18 0.01
CA LEU A 80 7.79 -8.80 0.51
C LEU A 80 6.71 -9.18 -0.51
N LEU A 81 5.80 -10.04 -0.07
CA LEU A 81 4.60 -10.45 -0.78
C LEU A 81 3.43 -9.66 -0.22
N VAL A 82 2.74 -8.89 -1.06
CA VAL A 82 1.52 -8.17 -0.66
C VAL A 82 0.36 -8.64 -1.49
N GLU A 83 -0.74 -9.06 -0.85
CA GLU A 83 -1.96 -9.42 -1.58
C GLU A 83 -2.44 -8.23 -2.42
N ARG A 84 -2.78 -8.49 -3.69
CA ARG A 84 -3.31 -7.45 -4.59
C ARG A 84 -4.74 -7.05 -4.25
N THR A 85 -5.45 -7.88 -3.48
CA THR A 85 -6.84 -7.67 -3.06
C THR A 85 -6.94 -7.76 -1.57
N GLY A 86 -7.36 -6.66 -0.94
CA GLY A 86 -7.63 -6.57 0.49
C GLY A 86 -9.10 -6.31 0.77
N TRP A 87 -9.46 -6.27 2.05
CA TRP A 87 -10.84 -6.01 2.49
C TRP A 87 -11.34 -4.59 2.16
N ARG A 88 -10.42 -3.64 1.90
CA ARG A 88 -10.73 -2.28 1.43
C ARG A 88 -10.61 -2.06 -0.09
N GLY A 89 -10.39 -3.12 -0.87
CA GLY A 89 -10.34 -3.05 -2.33
C GLY A 89 -9.05 -3.59 -2.96
N PHE A 90 -8.78 -3.19 -4.20
CA PHE A 90 -7.61 -3.61 -4.97
C PHE A 90 -6.45 -2.65 -4.74
N MET A 91 -5.23 -3.18 -4.76
CA MET A 91 -4.02 -2.36 -4.85
C MET A 91 -4.01 -1.61 -6.19
N LEU A 92 -4.34 -0.31 -6.16
CA LEU A 92 -4.25 0.56 -7.32
C LEU A 92 -2.79 0.66 -7.81
N PHE A 93 -2.60 0.86 -9.11
CA PHE A 93 -1.37 0.51 -9.82
C PHE A 93 -0.07 1.21 -9.36
N ASP A 94 -0.12 2.21 -8.47
CA ASP A 94 1.05 3.00 -8.04
C ASP A 94 1.46 2.83 -6.56
N VAL A 95 0.94 1.81 -5.85
CA VAL A 95 1.43 1.50 -4.48
C VAL A 95 2.81 0.81 -4.51
N GLY A 96 3.41 0.62 -5.69
CA GLY A 96 4.71 -0.04 -5.82
C GLY A 96 5.87 0.75 -5.21
N GLY A 97 5.85 2.07 -5.34
CA GLY A 97 6.84 2.95 -4.72
C GLY A 97 6.77 2.90 -3.19
N TYR A 98 5.56 2.84 -2.63
CA TYR A 98 5.34 2.79 -1.18
C TYR A 98 6.02 1.59 -0.53
N TYR A 99 5.79 0.37 -1.03
CA TYR A 99 6.37 -0.84 -0.44
C TYR A 99 7.88 -0.92 -0.65
N ASN A 100 8.41 -0.43 -1.77
CA ASN A 100 9.85 -0.29 -1.97
C ASN A 100 10.48 0.69 -0.96
N ILE A 101 9.82 1.81 -0.67
CA ILE A 101 10.28 2.76 0.35
C ILE A 101 10.20 2.12 1.74
N GLN A 102 9.16 1.34 2.03
CA GLN A 102 9.04 0.64 3.32
C GLN A 102 10.17 -0.36 3.55
N ILE A 103 10.46 -1.23 2.56
CA ILE A 103 11.56 -2.20 2.68
C ILE A 103 12.89 -1.47 2.90
N ARG A 104 13.12 -0.35 2.20
CA ARG A 104 14.32 0.47 2.42
C ARG A 104 14.38 1.01 3.85
N LYS A 105 13.28 1.55 4.37
CA LYS A 105 13.20 2.01 5.77
C LYS A 105 13.45 0.90 6.77
N TRP A 106 13.02 -0.33 6.47
CA TRP A 106 13.34 -1.47 7.33
C TRP A 106 14.83 -1.77 7.35
N LEU A 107 15.50 -1.77 6.18
CA LEU A 107 16.95 -1.94 6.10
C LEU A 107 17.71 -0.80 6.79
N ASP A 108 17.23 0.43 6.68
CA ASP A 108 17.79 1.60 7.39
C ASP A 108 17.60 1.46 8.92
N GLY A 109 16.45 0.92 9.35
CA GLY A 109 16.17 0.57 10.75
C GLY A 109 17.17 -0.44 11.32
N VAL A 110 17.43 -1.53 10.58
CA VAL A 110 18.46 -2.50 10.96
C VAL A 110 19.83 -1.86 11.06
N GLN A 111 20.20 -1.02 10.09
CA GLN A 111 21.49 -0.32 10.08
C GLN A 111 21.70 0.56 11.31
N TRP A 112 20.65 1.25 11.73
CA TRP A 112 20.67 2.07 12.93
C TRP A 112 20.72 1.26 14.22
N SER A 113 19.96 0.17 14.32
CA SER A 113 20.07 -0.74 15.48
C SER A 113 21.49 -1.28 15.65
N LEU A 114 22.25 -1.40 14.56
CA LEU A 114 23.66 -1.78 14.55
C LEU A 114 24.62 -0.61 14.81
N HIS A 115 24.13 0.60 15.10
CA HIS A 115 24.90 1.83 15.30
C HIS A 115 25.84 2.18 14.12
N GLN A 116 25.46 1.78 12.90
CA GLN A 116 26.23 2.08 11.70
C GLN A 116 25.77 3.39 11.07
N LYS A 117 26.71 4.15 10.47
CA LYS A 117 26.38 5.36 9.69
C LYS A 117 25.43 4.98 8.56
N LEU A 118 24.25 5.60 8.50
CA LEU A 118 23.21 5.35 7.50
C LEU A 118 23.76 5.58 6.08
N THR A 119 23.74 4.56 5.23
CA THR A 119 24.17 4.66 3.84
C THR A 119 22.99 5.13 2.99
N GLY A 120 22.92 6.45 2.76
CA GLY A 120 22.13 7.01 1.65
C GLY A 120 20.73 7.55 1.96
N SER A 121 20.42 7.95 3.20
CA SER A 121 19.26 8.84 3.46
C SER A 121 19.74 10.21 3.95
N HIS A 122 19.13 11.27 3.42
CA HIS A 122 19.57 12.65 3.49
C HIS A 122 19.41 13.33 4.87
N ASP A 123 19.21 12.59 5.95
CA ASP A 123 18.99 13.11 7.30
C ASP A 123 19.81 12.29 8.31
N GLU A 124 20.94 12.87 8.73
CA GLU A 124 22.00 12.21 9.50
C GLU A 124 21.76 12.22 11.04
N PHE A 125 20.57 12.60 11.53
CA PHE A 125 20.40 12.88 12.97
C PHE A 125 19.12 12.37 13.63
N THR A 126 18.32 11.53 12.98
CA THR A 126 17.07 11.04 13.58
C THR A 126 17.01 9.53 13.56
N ASN A 127 16.77 8.96 14.74
CA ASN A 127 16.48 7.55 14.94
C ASN A 127 15.46 7.06 13.88
N PRO A 128 15.73 6.02 13.07
CA PRO A 128 14.78 5.40 12.16
C PRO A 128 13.79 4.51 12.91
N LEU A 129 13.77 4.54 14.25
CA LEU A 129 12.48 4.64 14.95
C LEU A 129 11.77 5.89 14.42
N VAL A 130 11.26 5.78 13.21
CA VAL A 130 10.00 6.36 12.82
C VAL A 130 8.97 5.67 13.73
N LEU A 131 8.97 6.03 15.02
CA LEU A 131 7.72 6.37 15.67
C LEU A 131 6.98 7.16 14.61
N ALA A 132 5.83 6.67 14.19
CA ALA A 132 5.09 7.15 13.03
C ALA A 132 4.83 8.67 13.11
N ASP A 133 5.84 9.48 12.78
CA ASP A 133 5.75 10.94 12.69
C ASP A 133 5.57 11.37 11.24
N ASN A 134 5.28 10.38 10.40
CA ASN A 134 4.50 10.60 9.19
C ASN A 134 3.00 10.78 9.49
N LYS A 135 2.60 11.30 10.68
CA LYS A 135 1.22 11.78 10.87
C LYS A 135 0.85 12.76 9.76
N ALA A 136 1.75 13.66 9.37
CA ALA A 136 1.51 14.59 8.27
C ALA A 136 1.38 13.87 6.92
N ALA A 137 2.34 13.02 6.52
CA ALA A 137 2.30 12.35 5.22
C ALA A 137 1.18 11.29 5.13
N ALA A 138 0.90 10.56 6.21
CA ALA A 138 -0.22 9.63 6.31
C ALA A 138 -1.56 10.37 6.39
N CYS A 139 -1.64 11.54 7.03
CA CYS A 139 -2.82 12.42 7.01
C CYS A 139 -3.03 13.02 5.62
N ILE A 140 -1.98 13.43 4.92
CA ILE A 140 -2.07 13.92 3.53
C ILE A 140 -2.49 12.78 2.61
N PHE A 141 -1.91 11.58 2.74
CA PHE A 141 -2.27 10.44 1.91
C PHE A 141 -3.69 9.94 2.21
N ASN A 142 -4.07 9.81 3.49
CA ASN A 142 -5.45 9.51 3.89
C ASN A 142 -6.40 10.63 3.48
N GLY A 143 -5.98 11.89 3.57
CA GLY A 143 -6.74 13.07 3.17
C GLY A 143 -6.99 13.09 1.67
N CYS A 144 -5.98 12.81 0.85
CA CYS A 144 -6.11 12.62 -0.59
C CYS A 144 -7.02 11.46 -0.94
N LEU A 145 -6.91 10.32 -0.23
CA LEU A 145 -7.74 9.15 -0.49
C LEU A 145 -9.20 9.42 -0.08
N VAL A 146 -9.43 10.01 1.08
CA VAL A 146 -10.76 10.46 1.54
C VAL A 146 -11.31 11.49 0.57
N PHE A 147 -10.52 12.47 0.13
CA PHE A 147 -10.93 13.46 -0.85
C PHE A 147 -11.34 12.80 -2.18
N ILE A 148 -10.55 11.87 -2.69
CA ILE A 148 -10.88 11.11 -3.91
C ILE A 148 -12.19 10.35 -3.71
N VAL A 149 -12.33 9.58 -2.63
CA VAL A 149 -13.55 8.81 -2.34
C VAL A 149 -14.77 9.71 -2.17
N SER A 150 -14.65 10.81 -1.43
CA SER A 150 -15.72 11.80 -1.24
C SER A 150 -16.09 12.48 -2.54
N MET A 151 -15.13 12.84 -3.39
CA MET A 151 -15.40 13.42 -4.72
C MET A 151 -16.09 12.41 -5.64
N PHE A 152 -15.66 11.14 -5.64
CA PHE A 152 -16.34 10.09 -6.40
C PHE A 152 -17.77 9.84 -5.90
N ALA A 153 -17.98 9.82 -4.58
CA ALA A 153 -19.30 9.66 -3.99
C ALA A 153 -20.21 10.84 -4.32
N LEU A 154 -19.69 12.08 -4.24
CA LEU A 154 -20.42 13.29 -4.61
C LEU A 154 -20.75 13.31 -6.10
N TYR A 155 -19.79 12.97 -6.96
CA TYR A 155 -20.00 12.86 -8.41
C TYR A 155 -21.08 11.85 -8.74
N PHE A 156 -21.03 10.68 -8.10
CA PHE A 156 -22.05 9.64 -8.25
C PHE A 156 -23.42 10.14 -7.79
N LEU A 157 -23.50 10.81 -6.63
CA LEU A 157 -24.75 11.37 -6.11
C LEU A 157 -25.36 12.42 -7.05
N ILE A 158 -24.55 13.36 -7.55
CA ILE A 158 -25.00 14.38 -8.51
C ILE A 158 -25.51 13.71 -9.78
N THR A 159 -24.76 12.75 -10.32
CA THR A 159 -25.14 12.01 -11.52
C THR A 159 -26.43 11.23 -11.32
N PHE A 160 -26.62 10.65 -10.13
CA PHE A 160 -27.84 9.94 -9.76
C PHE A 160 -29.05 10.88 -9.70
N ILE A 161 -28.92 12.06 -9.09
CA ILE A 161 -29.97 13.08 -9.06
C ILE A 161 -30.31 13.55 -10.48
N CYS A 162 -29.29 13.85 -11.31
CA CYS A 162 -29.48 14.23 -12.70
C CYS A 162 -30.19 13.14 -13.52
N ALA A 163 -29.92 11.86 -13.25
CA ALA A 163 -30.64 10.75 -13.87
C ALA A 163 -32.09 10.67 -13.42
N VAL A 164 -32.41 10.90 -12.13
CA VAL A 164 -33.82 10.98 -11.69
C VAL A 164 -34.56 12.11 -12.41
N VAL A 165 -33.96 13.30 -12.48
CA VAL A 165 -34.52 14.45 -13.20
C VAL A 165 -34.66 14.15 -14.69
N GLY A 166 -33.64 13.55 -15.32
CA GLY A 166 -33.65 13.18 -16.74
C GLY A 166 -34.68 12.13 -17.09
N LEU A 167 -34.97 11.21 -16.17
CA LEU A 167 -36.03 10.21 -16.34
C LEU A 167 -37.43 10.87 -16.32
N ILE A 168 -37.67 11.77 -15.36
CA ILE A 168 -38.96 12.45 -15.18
C ILE A 168 -39.20 13.48 -16.29
N THR A 169 -38.24 14.38 -16.49
CA THR A 169 -38.39 15.56 -17.35
C THR A 169 -38.01 15.28 -18.80
N GLY A 170 -37.22 14.25 -19.06
CA GLY A 170 -36.61 14.03 -20.38
C GLY A 170 -35.43 14.96 -20.68
N ASN A 171 -34.88 15.67 -19.69
CA ASN A 171 -33.68 16.50 -19.83
C ASN A 171 -32.59 16.01 -18.88
N LEU A 172 -31.51 15.45 -19.43
CA LEU A 172 -30.39 14.88 -18.69
C LEU A 172 -29.14 15.75 -18.86
N TYR A 173 -28.58 16.20 -17.74
CA TYR A 173 -27.31 16.94 -17.71
C TYR A 173 -26.24 16.09 -17.03
N LEU A 174 -25.13 15.86 -17.72
CA LEU A 174 -23.99 15.12 -17.19
C LEU A 174 -22.74 15.99 -17.23
N TRP A 175 -22.02 16.06 -16.13
CA TRP A 175 -20.72 16.74 -16.08
C TRP A 175 -19.58 15.79 -16.40
N GLY A 176 -18.71 16.21 -17.33
CA GLY A 176 -17.52 15.48 -17.73
C GLY A 176 -16.33 16.40 -17.97
N ARG A 177 -15.18 15.79 -18.27
CA ARG A 177 -13.89 16.48 -18.46
C ARG A 177 -13.88 17.50 -19.61
N GLY A 178 -14.85 17.43 -20.52
CA GLY A 178 -15.04 18.33 -21.66
C GLY A 178 -16.22 19.31 -21.52
N GLY A 179 -16.82 19.44 -20.32
CA GLY A 179 -17.96 20.33 -20.06
C GLY A 179 -19.26 19.60 -19.72
N THR A 180 -20.37 20.33 -19.79
CA THR A 180 -21.72 19.81 -19.54
C THR A 180 -22.29 19.17 -20.80
N LEU A 181 -22.57 17.87 -20.75
CA LEU A 181 -23.31 17.16 -21.78
C LEU A 181 -24.80 17.25 -21.47
N ALA A 182 -25.58 17.84 -22.38
CA ALA A 182 -27.02 17.96 -22.25
C ALA A 182 -27.73 17.05 -23.28
N ILE A 183 -28.53 16.10 -22.80
CA ILE A 183 -29.24 15.11 -23.60
C ILE A 183 -30.73 15.27 -23.35
N HIS A 184 -31.53 15.20 -24.42
CA HIS A 184 -32.95 15.56 -24.38
C HIS A 184 -33.84 14.43 -24.93
N GLY A 185 -35.12 14.45 -24.57
CA GLY A 185 -36.15 13.57 -25.11
C GLY A 185 -35.99 12.10 -24.71
N ILE A 186 -36.29 11.20 -25.64
CA ILE A 186 -36.32 9.75 -25.38
C ILE A 186 -34.95 9.21 -24.94
N TRP A 187 -33.87 9.73 -25.52
CA TRP A 187 -32.51 9.33 -25.21
C TRP A 187 -32.11 9.69 -23.78
N ALA A 188 -32.54 10.87 -23.29
CA ALA A 188 -32.33 11.27 -21.90
C ALA A 188 -32.97 10.28 -20.93
N ARG A 189 -34.18 9.80 -21.23
CA ARG A 189 -34.90 8.83 -20.40
C ARG A 189 -34.23 7.46 -20.40
N ILE A 190 -33.80 6.97 -21.57
CA ILE A 190 -33.11 5.68 -21.70
C ILE A 190 -31.79 5.70 -20.91
N LEU A 191 -30.95 6.73 -21.13
CA LEU A 191 -29.67 6.88 -20.42
C LEU A 191 -29.87 7.03 -18.91
N SER A 192 -30.88 7.81 -18.50
CA SER A 192 -31.24 7.95 -17.09
C SER A 192 -31.63 6.62 -16.44
N ALA A 193 -32.47 5.82 -17.11
CA ALA A 193 -32.87 4.51 -16.62
C ALA A 193 -31.65 3.57 -16.46
N LEU A 194 -30.72 3.56 -17.42
CA LEU A 194 -29.49 2.77 -17.35
C LEU A 194 -28.61 3.18 -16.16
N ILE A 195 -28.43 4.49 -15.94
CA ILE A 195 -27.66 5.01 -14.79
C ILE A 195 -28.29 4.58 -13.46
N LEU A 196 -29.61 4.69 -13.33
CA LEU A 196 -30.34 4.30 -12.11
C LEU A 196 -30.27 2.79 -11.87
N MET A 197 -30.44 1.97 -12.91
CA MET A 197 -30.29 0.52 -12.79
C MET A 197 -28.87 0.11 -12.39
N PHE A 198 -27.86 0.79 -12.93
CA PHE A 198 -26.47 0.56 -12.51
C PHE A 198 -26.25 0.91 -11.04
N GLY A 199 -26.81 2.04 -10.58
CA GLY A 199 -26.77 2.40 -9.15
C GLY A 199 -27.48 1.39 -8.25
N ALA A 200 -28.66 0.91 -8.65
CA ALA A 200 -29.39 -0.15 -7.93
C ALA A 200 -28.60 -1.47 -7.89
N PHE A 201 -27.94 -1.84 -8.99
CA PHE A 201 -27.07 -3.01 -9.05
C PHE A 201 -25.87 -2.90 -8.10
N LEU A 202 -25.21 -1.74 -8.03
CA LEU A 202 -24.13 -1.50 -7.08
C LEU A 202 -24.63 -1.61 -5.63
N GLY A 203 -25.76 -0.98 -5.30
CA GLY A 203 -26.36 -1.08 -3.96
C GLY A 203 -26.70 -2.52 -3.57
N TRP A 204 -27.30 -3.28 -4.49
CA TRP A 204 -27.59 -4.70 -4.27
C TRP A 204 -26.33 -5.54 -4.08
N ARG A 205 -25.28 -5.30 -4.88
CA ARG A 205 -24.00 -6.01 -4.77
C ARG A 205 -23.29 -5.73 -3.44
N ILE A 206 -23.34 -4.49 -2.95
CA ILE A 206 -22.75 -4.10 -1.66
C ILE A 206 -23.52 -4.78 -0.52
N LYS A 207 -24.87 -4.71 -0.54
CA LYS A 207 -25.72 -5.34 0.48
C LYS A 207 -25.47 -6.85 0.60
N ARG A 208 -25.12 -7.54 -0.49
CA ARG A 208 -24.85 -9.00 -0.47
C ARG A 208 -23.49 -9.38 0.10
N LYS A 209 -22.57 -8.42 0.24
CA LYS A 209 -21.20 -8.64 0.76
C LYS A 209 -21.04 -8.24 2.23
N SER A 210 -21.93 -7.41 2.77
CA SER A 210 -22.10 -7.17 4.21
C SER A 210 -22.97 -8.25 4.82
#